data_AF-A0A1I3VZX4-F1
#
_entry.id   AF-A0A1I3VZX4-F1
#
_cell.length_a   1.000
_cell.length_b   1.000
_cell.length_c   1.000
_cell.angle_alpha   90.00
_cell.angle_beta   90.00
_cell.angle_gamma   90.00
#
_symmetry.space_group_name_H-M   'P 1'
#
loop_
_entity.id
_entity.type
_entity.pdbx_description
1 polymer ?
#
loop_
_entity_poly.entity_id
_entity_poly.type
_entity_poly.pdbx_seq_one_letter_code
_entity_poly.pdbx_strand_id
1 'polypeptide(L)'
;MVQREHTRLEWRSPHQALERARPVAWTCFCRATVYELLEGAGRAFLRRTVQLDGGHQVHETAPCSINEAWAIWTALLTGRTR
;
A
#
# COMPACT_ATOMS: atom_id res chain seq x y z
N MET A 1 -1.70 11.07 27.44
CA MET A 1 -0.98 11.67 26.30
C MET A 1 0.07 10.68 25.82
N VAL A 2 -0.09 10.11 24.62
CA VAL A 2 1.01 9.48 23.87
C VAL A 2 0.75 9.85 22.42
N GLN A 3 1.63 10.66 21.87
CA GLN A 3 1.62 11.06 20.47
C GLN A 3 1.75 9.78 19.64
N ARG A 4 0.74 9.44 18.85
CA ARG A 4 0.83 8.33 17.90
C ARG A 4 1.87 8.76 16.87
N GLU A 5 3.07 8.21 16.97
CA GLU A 5 4.07 8.29 15.91
C GLU A 5 3.49 7.60 14.68
N HIS A 6 2.73 8.35 13.90
CA HIS A 6 2.23 7.91 12.61
C HIS A 6 3.44 7.87 11.68
N THR A 7 4.05 6.69 11.52
CA THR A 7 5.08 6.50 10.49
C THR A 7 4.45 6.83 9.15
N ARG A 8 4.89 7.94 8.55
CA ARG A 8 4.40 8.42 7.26
C ARG A 8 4.84 7.44 6.20
N LEU A 9 3.88 6.84 5.50
CA LEU A 9 4.19 5.99 4.36
C LEU A 9 4.59 6.88 3.19
N GLU A 10 5.74 6.58 2.60
CA GLU A 10 6.17 7.27 1.41
C GLU A 10 5.51 6.64 0.18
N TRP A 11 4.49 7.33 -0.32
CA TRP A 11 3.77 6.99 -1.53
C TRP A 11 4.48 7.59 -2.74
N ARG A 12 4.91 6.75 -3.67
CA ARG A 12 5.62 7.13 -4.89
C ARG A 12 4.77 6.79 -6.12
N SER A 13 5.10 7.38 -7.26
CA SER A 13 4.52 6.95 -8.54
C SER A 13 4.87 5.49 -8.80
N PRO A 14 3.96 4.71 -9.40
CA PRO A 14 4.17 3.29 -9.60
C PRO A 14 5.44 3.05 -10.41
N HIS A 15 6.28 2.14 -9.95
CA HIS A 15 7.53 1.81 -10.60
C HIS A 15 7.42 0.43 -11.21
N GLN A 16 7.58 0.34 -12.54
CA GLN A 16 7.45 -0.91 -13.32
C GLN A 16 8.38 -2.05 -12.88
N ALA A 17 9.31 -1.86 -11.93
CA ALA A 17 10.29 -2.87 -11.54
C ALA A 17 9.70 -4.20 -11.03
N LEU A 18 8.40 -4.27 -10.75
CA LEU A 18 7.71 -5.49 -10.30
C LEU A 18 6.50 -5.82 -11.19
N GLU A 19 6.70 -5.87 -12.52
CA GLU A 19 5.66 -6.22 -13.51
C GLU A 19 4.96 -7.57 -13.25
N ARG A 20 5.57 -8.45 -12.43
CA ARG A 20 5.04 -9.78 -12.07
C ARG A 20 4.56 -9.90 -10.63
N ALA A 21 4.33 -8.78 -9.94
CA ALA A 21 3.77 -8.85 -8.59
C ALA A 21 2.28 -9.21 -8.63
N ARG A 22 1.87 -10.11 -7.75
CA ARG A 22 0.47 -10.54 -7.60
C ARG A 22 -0.13 -9.90 -6.34
N PRO A 23 -1.39 -9.45 -6.37
CA PRO A 23 -2.08 -9.03 -5.15
C PRO A 23 -2.31 -10.26 -4.26
N VAL A 24 -2.00 -10.13 -2.98
CA VAL A 24 -2.21 -11.17 -1.95
C VAL A 24 -3.24 -10.75 -0.91
N ALA A 25 -3.47 -9.45 -0.75
CA ALA A 25 -4.54 -8.89 0.09
C ALA A 25 -5.01 -7.56 -0.49
N TRP A 26 -6.29 -7.21 -0.28
CA TRP A 26 -6.86 -5.94 -0.70
C TRP A 26 -7.98 -5.50 0.24
N THR A 27 -8.22 -4.19 0.32
CA THR A 27 -9.40 -3.64 0.99
C THR A 27 -10.60 -3.67 0.05
N CYS A 28 -11.83 -3.67 0.60
CA CYS A 28 -13.03 -3.62 -0.22
C CYS A 28 -13.07 -2.39 -1.15
N PHE A 29 -13.69 -2.55 -2.32
CA PHE A 29 -13.90 -1.47 -3.30
C PHE A 29 -15.04 -0.51 -2.91
N CYS A 30 -15.59 -0.64 -1.71
CA CYS A 30 -16.71 0.18 -1.23
C CYS A 30 -16.29 1.62 -0.90
N ARG A 31 -14.99 1.93 -0.92
CA ARG A 31 -14.43 3.24 -0.57
C ARG A 31 -13.72 3.85 -1.76
N ALA A 32 -13.62 5.19 -1.78
CA ALA A 32 -12.88 5.94 -2.79
C ALA A 32 -11.38 5.61 -2.81
N THR A 33 -10.83 5.06 -1.71
CA THR A 33 -9.45 4.60 -1.66
C THR A 33 -9.42 3.11 -1.41
N VAL A 34 -8.71 2.39 -2.28
CA VAL A 34 -8.46 0.97 -2.19
C VAL A 34 -6.97 0.77 -1.96
N TYR A 35 -6.64 -0.10 -1.02
CA TYR A 35 -5.28 -0.54 -0.77
C TYR A 35 -5.12 -2.00 -1.17
N GLU A 36 -3.97 -2.30 -1.75
CA GLU A 36 -3.59 -3.64 -2.18
C GLU A 36 -2.19 -3.94 -1.64
N LEU A 37 -1.97 -5.17 -1.17
CA LEU A 37 -0.66 -5.70 -0.86
C LEU A 37 -0.25 -6.61 -2.02
N LEU A 38 0.87 -6.30 -2.67
CA LEU A 38 1.40 -7.06 -3.79
C LEU A 38 2.70 -7.75 -3.40
N GLU A 39 2.86 -9.00 -3.83
CA GLU A 39 4.07 -9.80 -3.62
C GLU A 39 4.66 -10.25 -4.98
N GLY A 40 5.98 -10.14 -5.12
CA GLY A 40 6.70 -10.56 -6.32
C GLY A 40 8.21 -10.64 -6.07
N ALA A 41 8.88 -11.62 -6.68
CA ALA A 41 10.33 -11.80 -6.58
C ALA A 41 10.90 -11.76 -5.14
N GLY A 42 10.18 -12.33 -4.16
CA GLY A 42 10.57 -12.36 -2.75
C GLY A 42 10.43 -11.02 -2.01
N ARG A 43 9.85 -10.02 -2.67
CA ARG A 43 9.57 -8.68 -2.11
C ARG A 43 8.07 -8.41 -2.12
N ALA A 44 7.69 -7.41 -1.37
CA ALA A 44 6.32 -6.93 -1.32
C ALA A 44 6.26 -5.41 -1.27
N PHE A 45 5.15 -4.85 -1.70
CA PHE A 45 4.87 -3.42 -1.61
C PHE A 45 3.35 -3.20 -1.52
N LEU A 46 2.97 -2.03 -1.04
CA LEU A 46 1.57 -1.62 -0.99
C LEU A 46 1.28 -0.72 -2.18
N ARG A 47 0.12 -0.92 -2.77
CA ARG A 47 -0.47 -0.04 -3.77
C ARG A 47 -1.69 0.63 -3.19
N ARG A 48 -1.81 1.93 -3.40
CA ARG A 48 -2.98 2.75 -3.08
C ARG A 48 -3.58 3.25 -4.39
N THR A 49 -4.83 2.89 -4.62
CA THR A 49 -5.64 3.37 -5.73
C THR A 49 -6.70 4.32 -5.19
N VAL A 50 -6.61 5.59 -5.57
CA VAL A 50 -7.57 6.64 -5.20
C VAL A 50 -8.45 6.93 -6.41
N GLN A 51 -9.75 6.69 -6.28
CA GLN A 51 -10.75 7.09 -7.26
C GLN A 51 -10.94 8.62 -7.19
N LEU A 52 -10.90 9.28 -8.35
CA LEU A 52 -11.08 10.71 -8.52
C LEU A 52 -12.15 10.96 -9.60
N ASP A 53 -12.73 12.16 -9.63
CA ASP A 53 -13.60 12.56 -10.73
C ASP A 53 -12.84 12.47 -12.07
N GLY A 54 -13.27 11.54 -12.92
CA GLY A 54 -12.68 11.31 -14.25
C GLY A 54 -11.51 10.33 -14.30
N GLY A 55 -11.15 9.62 -13.22
CA GLY A 55 -10.10 8.60 -13.29
C GLY A 55 -9.68 8.00 -11.94
N HIS A 56 -8.49 7.41 -11.90
CA HIS A 56 -7.89 6.90 -10.68
C HIS A 56 -6.40 7.27 -10.62
N GLN A 57 -5.92 7.58 -9.43
CA GLN A 57 -4.50 7.77 -9.14
C GLN A 57 -3.96 6.56 -8.39
N VAL A 58 -2.87 6.00 -8.91
CA VAL A 58 -2.16 4.88 -8.29
C VAL A 58 -0.87 5.39 -7.67
N HIS A 59 -0.61 4.98 -6.44
CA HIS A 59 0.66 5.18 -5.77
C HIS A 59 1.16 3.88 -5.17
N GLU A 60 2.47 3.70 -5.11
CA GLU A 60 3.11 2.50 -4.57
C GLU A 60 4.15 2.88 -3.52
N THR A 61 4.33 2.01 -2.54
CA THR A 61 5.46 2.10 -1.61
C THR A 61 6.73 1.54 -2.26
N ALA A 62 7.89 1.87 -1.72
CA ALA A 62 9.11 1.16 -2.10
C ALA A 62 8.98 -0.35 -1.82
N PRO A 63 9.54 -1.22 -2.68
CA PRO A 63 9.59 -2.65 -2.40
C PRO A 63 10.41 -2.94 -1.15
N CYS A 64 9.84 -3.71 -0.24
CA CYS A 64 10.48 -4.15 0.99
C CYS A 64 10.36 -5.67 1.16
N SER A 65 10.88 -6.18 2.28
CA SER A 65 10.71 -7.58 2.66
C SER A 65 9.24 -7.91 2.87
N ILE A 66 8.82 -9.14 2.54
CA ILE A 66 7.42 -9.60 2.71
C ILE A 66 6.92 -9.31 4.14
N ASN A 67 7.70 -9.69 5.16
CA ASN A 67 7.32 -9.45 6.56
C ASN A 67 7.11 -7.96 6.90
N GLU A 68 7.93 -7.07 6.33
CA GLU A 68 7.81 -5.64 6.55
C GLU A 68 6.54 -5.09 5.89
N ALA A 69 6.25 -5.51 4.65
CA ALA A 69 5.03 -5.11 3.96
C ALA A 69 3.77 -5.58 4.69
N TRP A 70 3.77 -6.79 5.27
CA TRP A 70 2.67 -7.27 6.10
C TRP A 70 2.50 -6.46 7.38
N ALA A 71 3.59 -6.07 8.03
CA ALA A 71 3.54 -5.19 9.20
C ALA A 71 2.96 -3.80 8.84
N ILE A 72 3.39 -3.23 7.72
CA ILE A 72 2.87 -1.97 7.17
C ILE A 72 1.39 -2.11 6.84
N TRP A 73 0.97 -3.21 6.21
CA TRP A 73 -0.42 -3.51 5.88
C TRP A 73 -1.31 -3.52 7.13
N THR A 74 -0.92 -4.25 8.17
CA THR A 74 -1.66 -4.26 9.45
C THR A 74 -1.69 -2.87 10.09
N ALA A 75 -0.59 -2.13 10.04
CA ALA A 75 -0.52 -0.79 10.61
C ALA A 75 -1.42 0.20 9.84
N LEU A 76 -1.53 0.06 8.52
CA LEU A 76 -2.39 0.85 7.66
C LEU A 76 -3.87 0.59 7.97
N LEU A 77 -4.27 -0.68 8.04
CA LEU A 77 -5.66 -1.06 8.33
C LEU A 77 -6.10 -0.65 9.74
N THR A 78 -5.16 -0.59 10.69
CA THR A 78 -5.42 -0.12 12.06
C THR A 78 -5.29 1.40 12.23
N GLY A 79 -5.01 2.13 11.15
CA GLY A 79 -4.87 3.59 11.15
C GLY A 79 -3.61 4.10 11.85
N ARG A 80 -2.62 3.24 12.09
CA ARG A 80 -1.33 3.58 12.70
C ARG A 80 -0.35 4.18 11.67
N THR A 81 -0.52 3.88 10.39
CA THR A 81 0.25 4.49 9.29
C THR A 81 -0.68 5.13 8.27
N ARG A 82 -0.19 6.14 7.54
CA ARG A 82 -0.92 6.87 6.48
C ARG A 82 0.02 7.30 5.38
#